data_AF-A0A1F9TDV3-F1
#
_entry.id   AF-A0A1F9TDV3-F1
#
_cell.length_a   1.000
_cell.length_b   1.000
_cell.length_c   1.000
_cell.angle_alpha   90.00
_cell.angle_beta   90.00
_cell.angle_gamma   90.00
#
_symmetry.space_group_name_H-M   'P 1'
#
loop_
_entity.id
_entity.type
_entity.pdbx_description
1 polymer ?
#
loop_
_entity_poly.entity_id
_entity_poly.type
_entity_poly.pdbx_seq_one_letter_code
_entity_poly.pdbx_strand_id
1 'polypeptide(L)'
;MRGAAHAAALSALLLAPAALSAEAGAAAERAELVRQIDRVLANPASDAAKVALESSVGRAAAAEKADAEAERAKLMAAAEKDYAKLAALRAAKAERVNEWEDDFSRACSLASGAATVRRAVDEYERLLSDFPVYSDTGELLRKSGEKIRGIFYATIKKAYPYLAEGRTTADSRMLASLQFARSAAQQSATGGGTMSRVAERELRRADKLKRLEEEVTRQQENMAAGLALFRRRRWAEAGKNFDAVLAFDKANEEALYYKGLARGRAAAESETR
;
A
#
# COMPACT_ATOMS: atom_id res chain seq x y z
N MET A 1 -61.34 10.49 -36.47
CA MET A 1 -60.75 10.02 -35.20
C MET A 1 -59.54 9.09 -35.40
N ARG A 2 -58.56 9.42 -36.26
CA ARG A 2 -57.36 8.58 -36.51
C ARG A 2 -56.09 9.06 -35.79
N GLY A 3 -56.13 10.20 -35.08
CA GLY A 3 -54.94 10.82 -34.48
C GLY A 3 -54.50 10.29 -33.10
N ALA A 4 -55.40 9.67 -32.33
CA ALA A 4 -55.08 9.27 -30.95
C ALA A 4 -54.28 7.95 -30.85
N ALA A 5 -54.39 7.06 -31.84
CA ALA A 5 -53.73 5.74 -31.80
C ALA A 5 -52.22 5.80 -32.11
N HIS A 6 -51.75 6.81 -32.84
CA HIS A 6 -50.31 6.97 -33.17
C HIS A 6 -49.49 7.59 -32.02
N ALA A 7 -50.12 8.35 -31.12
CA ALA A 7 -49.41 9.01 -30.02
C ALA A 7 -48.95 8.04 -28.91
N ALA A 8 -49.68 6.94 -28.69
CA ALA A 8 -49.32 5.95 -27.66
C ALA A 8 -48.12 5.06 -28.06
N ALA A 9 -47.96 4.77 -29.36
CA ALA A 9 -46.86 3.92 -29.86
C ALA A 9 -45.51 4.66 -29.89
N LEU A 10 -45.51 5.98 -30.08
CA LEU A 10 -44.29 6.79 -30.16
C LEU A 10 -43.69 7.11 -28.78
N SER A 11 -44.50 7.22 -27.72
CA SER A 11 -44.01 7.45 -26.36
C SER A 11 -43.28 6.24 -25.75
N ALA A 12 -43.57 5.02 -26.23
CA ALA A 12 -42.88 3.81 -25.77
C ALA A 12 -41.47 3.64 -26.37
N LEU A 13 -41.17 4.30 -27.50
CA LEU A 13 -39.88 4.16 -28.19
C LEU A 13 -38.78 5.10 -27.67
N LEU A 14 -39.11 6.11 -26.86
CA LEU A 14 -38.18 7.18 -26.47
C LEU A 14 -37.49 6.98 -25.11
N LEU A 15 -37.68 5.84 -24.44
CA LEU A 15 -37.14 5.59 -23.10
C LEU A 15 -36.01 4.54 -23.00
N ALA A 16 -35.49 4.03 -24.13
CA ALA A 16 -34.42 3.05 -24.09
C ALA A 16 -33.07 3.63 -24.56
N PRO A 17 -32.22 4.07 -23.62
CA PRO A 17 -30.82 3.73 -23.75
C PRO A 17 -30.22 3.16 -22.47
N ALA A 18 -29.23 2.27 -22.70
CA ALA A 18 -28.27 1.67 -21.78
C ALA A 18 -28.70 0.40 -21.02
N ALA A 19 -28.44 -0.76 -21.63
CA ALA A 19 -28.10 -1.98 -20.88
C ALA A 19 -27.35 -2.98 -21.79
N LEU A 20 -26.03 -2.82 -21.92
CA LEU A 20 -25.14 -3.83 -22.49
C LEU A 20 -24.52 -4.65 -21.37
N SER A 21 -25.33 -5.55 -20.82
CA SER A 21 -24.96 -6.80 -20.14
C SER A 21 -26.24 -7.30 -19.45
N ALA A 22 -27.17 -7.83 -20.23
CA ALA A 22 -28.36 -8.39 -19.68
C ALA A 22 -28.21 -9.89 -19.50
N GLU A 23 -28.58 -10.37 -18.32
CA GLU A 23 -28.75 -11.80 -18.09
C GLU A 23 -29.94 -12.31 -18.92
N ALA A 24 -30.02 -13.64 -19.06
CA ALA A 24 -30.99 -14.30 -19.94
C ALA A 24 -32.46 -13.93 -19.64
N GLY A 25 -32.76 -13.50 -18.41
CA GLY A 25 -34.10 -13.11 -17.95
C GLY A 25 -34.63 -11.83 -18.61
N ALA A 26 -33.94 -10.69 -18.47
CA ALA A 26 -34.39 -9.46 -19.12
C ALA A 26 -34.33 -9.52 -20.65
N ALA A 27 -33.45 -10.36 -21.21
CA ALA A 27 -33.41 -10.62 -22.65
C ALA A 27 -34.70 -11.29 -23.16
N ALA A 28 -35.24 -12.26 -22.42
CA ALA A 28 -36.48 -12.95 -22.78
C ALA A 28 -37.70 -12.03 -22.68
N GLU A 29 -37.82 -11.23 -21.62
CA GLU A 29 -38.93 -10.27 -21.46
C GLU A 29 -38.88 -9.13 -22.48
N ARG A 30 -37.68 -8.65 -22.86
CA ARG A 30 -37.54 -7.70 -23.97
C ARG A 30 -37.97 -8.29 -25.31
N ALA A 31 -37.60 -9.55 -25.59
CA ALA A 31 -38.04 -10.22 -26.81
C ALA A 31 -39.58 -10.38 -26.85
N GLU A 32 -40.22 -10.67 -25.72
CA GLU A 32 -41.68 -10.73 -25.62
C GLU A 32 -42.34 -9.37 -25.79
N LEU A 33 -41.76 -8.32 -25.21
CA LEU A 33 -42.21 -6.93 -25.40
C LEU A 33 -42.20 -6.55 -26.89
N VAL A 34 -41.11 -6.83 -27.61
CA VAL A 34 -41.01 -6.58 -29.06
C VAL A 34 -42.10 -7.35 -29.82
N ARG A 35 -42.33 -8.63 -29.49
CA ARG A 35 -43.43 -9.40 -30.11
C ARG A 35 -44.81 -8.78 -29.86
N GLN A 36 -45.07 -8.23 -28.67
CA GLN A 36 -46.34 -7.55 -28.39
C GLN A 36 -46.47 -6.21 -29.11
N ILE A 37 -45.37 -5.47 -29.28
CA ILE A 37 -45.33 -4.24 -30.09
C ILE A 37 -45.75 -4.57 -31.53
N ASP A 38 -45.16 -5.60 -32.14
CA ASP A 38 -45.49 -6.02 -33.50
C ASP A 38 -46.97 -6.41 -33.67
N ARG A 39 -47.56 -7.07 -32.67
CA ARG A 39 -49.01 -7.41 -32.67
C ARG A 39 -49.91 -6.17 -32.62
N VAL A 40 -49.57 -5.18 -31.81
CA VAL A 40 -50.32 -3.93 -31.74
C VAL A 40 -50.20 -3.15 -33.04
N LEU A 41 -49.03 -3.13 -33.67
CA LEU A 41 -48.82 -2.51 -34.98
C LEU A 41 -49.62 -3.21 -36.08
N ALA A 42 -49.70 -4.55 -36.04
CA ALA A 42 -50.48 -5.33 -37.00
C ALA A 42 -52.00 -5.16 -36.84
N ASN A 43 -52.51 -4.95 -35.61
CA ASN A 43 -53.92 -4.69 -35.36
C ASN A 43 -54.15 -3.62 -34.26
N PRO A 44 -54.10 -2.32 -34.62
CA PRO A 44 -54.20 -1.23 -33.65
C PRO A 44 -55.56 -1.09 -32.94
N ALA A 45 -56.62 -1.68 -33.52
CA ALA A 45 -57.97 -1.63 -32.97
C ALA A 45 -58.21 -2.71 -31.88
N SER A 46 -57.29 -3.68 -31.74
CA SER A 46 -57.43 -4.74 -30.74
C SER A 46 -57.06 -4.23 -29.34
N ASP A 47 -58.07 -4.11 -28.46
CA ASP A 47 -57.82 -3.75 -27.06
C ASP A 47 -57.10 -4.88 -26.31
N ALA A 48 -57.33 -6.14 -26.69
CA ALA A 48 -56.59 -7.28 -26.15
C ALA A 48 -55.08 -7.17 -26.42
N ALA A 49 -54.68 -6.74 -27.63
CA ALA A 49 -53.27 -6.54 -27.97
C ALA A 49 -52.64 -5.41 -27.14
N LYS A 50 -53.37 -4.32 -26.88
CA LYS A 50 -52.91 -3.20 -26.04
C LYS A 50 -52.72 -3.62 -24.59
N VAL A 51 -53.67 -4.36 -24.01
CA VAL A 51 -53.56 -4.87 -22.64
C VAL A 51 -52.39 -5.84 -22.50
N ALA A 52 -52.17 -6.71 -23.48
CA ALA A 52 -51.02 -7.61 -23.51
C ALA A 52 -49.68 -6.86 -23.59
N LEU A 53 -49.61 -5.78 -24.38
CA LEU A 53 -48.45 -4.91 -24.45
C LEU A 53 -48.17 -4.23 -23.11
N GLU A 54 -49.18 -3.63 -22.48
CA GLU A 54 -49.03 -2.96 -21.18
C GLU A 54 -48.52 -3.92 -20.09
N SER A 55 -49.08 -5.13 -20.03
CA SER A 55 -48.60 -6.18 -19.13
C SER A 55 -47.14 -6.56 -19.42
N SER A 56 -46.75 -6.63 -20.70
CA SER A 56 -45.38 -6.97 -21.11
C SER A 56 -44.39 -5.85 -20.83
N VAL A 57 -44.80 -4.59 -20.93
CA VAL A 57 -43.99 -3.44 -20.49
C VAL A 57 -43.71 -3.53 -18.99
N GLY A 58 -44.74 -3.82 -18.18
CA GLY A 58 -44.58 -3.98 -16.73
C GLY A 58 -43.60 -5.11 -16.36
N ARG A 59 -43.70 -6.27 -17.02
CA ARG A 59 -42.78 -7.40 -16.80
C ARG A 59 -41.36 -7.09 -17.26
N ALA A 60 -41.19 -6.49 -18.44
CA ALA A 60 -39.87 -6.10 -18.94
C ALA A 60 -39.18 -5.09 -18.01
N ALA A 61 -39.90 -4.06 -17.55
CA ALA A 61 -39.38 -3.09 -16.59
C ALA A 61 -39.02 -3.74 -15.24
N ALA A 62 -39.84 -4.67 -14.75
CA ALA A 62 -39.55 -5.40 -13.52
C ALA A 62 -38.32 -6.31 -13.66
N ALA A 63 -38.17 -6.99 -14.80
CA ALA A 63 -37.02 -7.83 -15.10
C ALA A 63 -35.73 -7.01 -15.22
N GLU A 64 -35.76 -5.86 -15.91
CA GLU A 64 -34.59 -4.97 -16.00
C GLU A 64 -34.19 -4.41 -14.64
N LYS A 65 -35.18 -4.03 -13.81
CA LYS A 65 -34.91 -3.60 -12.43
C LYS A 65 -34.27 -4.72 -11.61
N ALA A 66 -34.77 -5.95 -11.71
CA ALA A 66 -34.21 -7.10 -11.01
C ALA A 66 -32.77 -7.41 -11.45
N ASP A 67 -32.48 -7.37 -12.75
CA ASP A 67 -31.13 -7.55 -13.30
C ASP A 67 -30.18 -6.44 -12.79
N ALA A 68 -30.63 -5.18 -12.79
CA ALA A 68 -29.83 -4.05 -12.29
C ALA A 68 -29.57 -4.16 -10.77
N GLU A 69 -30.55 -4.61 -9.99
CA GLU A 69 -30.39 -4.87 -8.56
C GLU A 69 -29.43 -6.03 -8.30
N ALA A 70 -29.50 -7.10 -9.11
CA ALA A 70 -28.58 -8.22 -9.02
C ALA A 70 -27.13 -7.82 -9.36
N GLU A 71 -26.93 -7.05 -10.43
CA GLU A 71 -25.60 -6.55 -10.80
C GLU A 71 -25.05 -5.58 -9.74
N ARG A 72 -25.89 -4.68 -9.22
CA ARG A 72 -25.51 -3.82 -8.10
C ARG A 72 -25.11 -4.64 -6.88
N ALA A 73 -25.85 -5.70 -6.55
CA ALA A 73 -25.52 -6.58 -5.43
C ALA A 73 -24.17 -7.28 -5.62
N LYS A 74 -23.87 -7.76 -6.84
CA LYS A 74 -22.55 -8.35 -7.17
C LYS A 74 -21.42 -7.33 -7.02
N LEU A 75 -21.60 -6.12 -7.54
CA LEU A 75 -20.59 -5.05 -7.44
C LEU A 75 -20.34 -4.64 -5.98
N MET A 76 -21.40 -4.53 -5.17
CA MET A 76 -21.28 -4.21 -3.74
C MET A 76 -20.58 -5.33 -2.98
N ALA A 77 -20.91 -6.60 -3.24
CA ALA A 77 -20.24 -7.75 -2.61
C ALA A 77 -18.75 -7.82 -2.99
N ALA A 78 -18.41 -7.52 -4.25
CA ALA A 78 -17.02 -7.42 -4.69
C ALA A 78 -16.28 -6.26 -3.98
N ALA A 79 -16.92 -5.09 -3.88
CA ALA A 79 -16.36 -3.96 -3.16
C ALA A 79 -16.14 -4.25 -1.67
N GLU A 80 -17.08 -4.91 -0.99
CA GLU A 80 -16.95 -5.32 0.41
C GLU A 80 -15.76 -6.25 0.63
N LYS A 81 -15.55 -7.22 -0.28
CA LYS A 81 -14.39 -8.11 -0.25
C LYS A 81 -13.07 -7.33 -0.41
N ASP A 82 -13.04 -6.37 -1.32
CA ASP A 82 -11.85 -5.53 -1.53
C ASP A 82 -11.59 -4.63 -0.31
N TYR A 83 -12.62 -4.05 0.29
CA TYR A 83 -12.51 -3.30 1.54
C TYR A 83 -11.99 -4.15 2.70
N ALA A 84 -12.50 -5.37 2.87
CA ALA A 84 -12.04 -6.30 3.91
C ALA A 84 -10.56 -6.63 3.73
N LYS A 85 -10.13 -6.87 2.48
CA LYS A 85 -8.72 -7.10 2.15
C LYS A 85 -7.84 -5.89 2.48
N LEU A 86 -8.27 -4.68 2.10
CA LEU A 86 -7.53 -3.46 2.41
C LEU A 86 -7.45 -3.20 3.92
N ALA A 87 -8.52 -3.49 4.67
CA ALA A 87 -8.54 -3.38 6.12
C ALA A 87 -7.53 -4.34 6.77
N ALA A 88 -7.48 -5.60 6.31
CA ALA A 88 -6.51 -6.58 6.79
C ALA A 88 -5.05 -6.15 6.52
N LEU A 89 -4.77 -5.62 5.31
CA LEU A 89 -3.42 -5.12 4.98
C LEU A 89 -3.02 -3.93 5.87
N ARG A 90 -3.96 -3.02 6.15
CA ARG A 90 -3.71 -1.89 7.07
C ARG A 90 -3.47 -2.34 8.50
N ALA A 91 -4.20 -3.35 8.96
CA ALA A 91 -4.02 -3.92 10.30
C ALA A 91 -2.65 -4.59 10.43
N ALA A 92 -2.25 -5.45 9.49
CA ALA A 92 -0.94 -6.09 9.48
C ALA A 92 0.21 -5.06 9.43
N LYS A 93 0.06 -4.03 8.59
CA LYS A 93 0.99 -2.90 8.55
C LYS A 93 1.12 -2.22 9.91
N ALA A 94 0.00 -1.89 10.56
CA ALA A 94 0.00 -1.21 11.85
C ALA A 94 0.67 -2.06 12.94
N GLU A 95 0.39 -3.37 12.96
CA GLU A 95 1.01 -4.32 13.89
C GLU A 95 2.54 -4.33 13.74
N ARG A 96 3.06 -4.50 12.50
CA ARG A 96 4.51 -4.50 12.23
C ARG A 96 5.19 -3.18 12.62
N VAL A 97 4.52 -2.04 12.39
CA VAL A 97 5.06 -0.73 12.79
C VAL A 97 5.10 -0.60 14.32
N ASN A 98 4.04 -1.02 15.02
CA ASN A 98 4.00 -0.97 16.48
C ASN A 98 5.07 -1.87 17.12
N GLU A 99 5.22 -3.11 16.63
CA GLU A 99 6.28 -4.02 17.07
C GLU A 99 7.67 -3.39 16.89
N TRP A 100 7.90 -2.76 15.74
CA TRP A 100 9.15 -2.06 15.46
C TRP A 100 9.37 -0.87 16.41
N GLU A 101 8.33 -0.08 16.71
CA GLU A 101 8.41 1.07 17.64
C GLU A 101 8.70 0.62 19.08
N ASP A 102 8.13 -0.50 19.51
CA ASP A 102 8.41 -1.12 20.81
C ASP A 102 9.87 -1.56 20.90
N ASP A 103 10.35 -2.26 19.87
CA ASP A 103 11.75 -2.68 19.76
C ASP A 103 12.71 -1.48 19.75
N PHE A 104 12.35 -0.42 19.01
CA PHE A 104 13.09 0.82 18.95
C PHE A 104 13.14 1.55 20.30
N SER A 105 12.05 1.54 21.05
CA SER A 105 11.99 2.08 22.41
C SER A 105 12.91 1.32 23.37
N ARG A 106 13.02 -0.01 23.22
CA ARG A 106 14.02 -0.81 23.96
C ARG A 106 15.45 -0.43 23.59
N ALA A 107 15.75 -0.26 22.30
CA ALA A 107 17.07 0.18 21.84
C ALA A 107 17.44 1.57 22.39
N CYS A 108 16.50 2.52 22.40
CA CYS A 108 16.66 3.84 23.02
C CYS A 108 16.97 3.76 24.52
N SER A 109 16.28 2.86 25.24
CA SER A 109 16.50 2.65 26.67
C SER A 109 17.92 2.12 26.93
N LEU A 110 18.40 1.18 26.10
CA LEU A 110 19.79 0.70 26.16
C LEU A 110 20.81 1.79 25.82
N ALA A 111 20.50 2.68 24.86
CA ALA A 111 21.39 3.76 24.43
C ALA A 111 21.66 4.81 25.54
N SER A 112 20.75 4.90 26.52
CA SER A 112 20.86 5.84 27.65
C SER A 112 21.92 5.46 28.68
N GLY A 113 22.41 4.21 28.67
CA GLY A 113 23.44 3.73 29.57
C GLY A 113 24.80 3.55 28.90
N ALA A 114 25.86 4.17 29.42
CA ALA A 114 27.22 4.05 28.86
C ALA A 114 27.70 2.60 28.80
N ALA A 115 27.32 1.76 29.77
CA ALA A 115 27.63 0.34 29.78
C ALA A 115 26.89 -0.46 28.69
N THR A 116 25.70 -0.01 28.29
CA THR A 116 24.78 -0.72 27.37
C THR A 116 24.83 -0.20 25.94
N VAL A 117 25.57 0.87 25.64
CA VAL A 117 25.70 1.47 24.29
C VAL A 117 26.00 0.45 23.18
N ARG A 118 26.89 -0.52 23.42
CA ARG A 118 27.22 -1.54 22.41
C ARG A 118 25.99 -2.37 22.04
N ARG A 119 25.26 -2.85 23.05
CA ARG A 119 24.01 -3.59 22.84
C ARG A 119 22.96 -2.71 22.16
N ALA A 120 22.87 -1.44 22.51
CA ALA A 120 21.97 -0.49 21.85
C ALA A 120 22.28 -0.34 20.36
N VAL A 121 23.57 -0.30 19.98
CA VAL A 121 23.99 -0.27 18.57
C VAL A 121 23.67 -1.57 17.86
N ASP A 122 23.95 -2.72 18.47
CA ASP A 122 23.64 -4.03 17.88
C ASP A 122 22.10 -4.17 17.67
N GLU A 123 21.27 -3.70 18.61
CA GLU A 123 19.80 -3.66 18.45
C GLU A 123 19.36 -2.68 17.37
N TYR A 124 19.99 -1.50 17.27
CA TYR A 124 19.64 -0.54 16.23
C TYR A 124 20.01 -1.03 14.82
N GLU A 125 21.14 -1.72 14.69
CA GLU A 125 21.55 -2.38 13.44
C GLU A 125 20.52 -3.42 13.00
N ARG A 126 20.02 -4.23 13.93
CA ARG A 126 18.94 -5.19 13.69
C ARG A 126 17.65 -4.48 13.26
N LEU A 127 17.25 -3.43 13.98
CA LEU A 127 16.06 -2.63 13.68
C LEU A 127 16.08 -1.98 12.30
N LEU A 128 17.24 -1.53 11.82
CA LEU A 128 17.40 -1.00 10.46
C LEU A 128 17.28 -2.12 9.42
N SER A 129 17.82 -3.29 9.71
CA SER A 129 17.74 -4.46 8.81
C SER A 129 16.31 -5.00 8.68
N ASP A 130 15.54 -4.92 9.77
CA ASP A 130 14.15 -5.40 9.84
C ASP A 130 13.12 -4.25 9.66
N PHE A 131 13.54 -3.08 9.18
CA PHE A 131 12.68 -1.90 9.11
C PHE A 131 11.50 -2.12 8.15
N PRO A 132 10.24 -1.89 8.58
CA PRO A 132 9.09 -2.05 7.70
C PRO A 132 9.02 -0.94 6.64
N VAL A 133 9.08 -1.28 5.35
CA VAL A 133 9.22 -0.30 4.25
C VAL A 133 7.88 0.08 3.62
N TYR A 134 7.11 0.99 4.25
CA TYR A 134 5.85 1.48 3.67
C TYR A 134 5.94 2.90 3.15
N SER A 135 5.01 3.28 2.26
CA SER A 135 5.01 4.59 1.59
C SER A 135 4.95 5.82 2.51
N ASP A 136 4.56 5.66 3.77
CA ASP A 136 4.44 6.70 4.81
C ASP A 136 5.45 6.57 5.96
N THR A 137 6.29 5.52 5.97
CA THR A 137 7.23 5.27 7.08
C THR A 137 8.56 6.01 6.96
N GLY A 138 8.83 6.70 5.84
CA GLY A 138 10.07 7.46 5.67
C GLY A 138 10.29 8.51 6.76
N GLU A 139 9.23 9.19 7.20
CA GLU A 139 9.32 10.20 8.27
C GLU A 139 9.57 9.55 9.64
N LEU A 140 9.02 8.36 9.88
CA LEU A 140 9.28 7.56 11.09
C LEU A 140 10.77 7.19 11.16
N LEU A 141 11.35 6.69 10.07
CA LEU A 141 12.78 6.37 10.00
C LEU A 141 13.65 7.58 10.33
N ARG A 142 13.36 8.73 9.72
CA ARG A 142 14.10 9.99 9.93
C ARG A 142 14.06 10.42 11.40
N LYS A 143 12.86 10.51 11.99
CA LYS A 143 12.67 10.90 13.39
C LYS A 143 13.34 9.93 14.36
N SER A 144 13.24 8.63 14.11
CA SER A 144 13.87 7.61 14.93
C SER A 144 15.39 7.68 14.87
N GLY A 145 15.96 7.88 13.68
CA GLY A 145 17.41 8.11 13.54
C GLY A 145 17.89 9.35 14.30
N GLU A 146 17.16 10.47 14.21
CA GLU A 146 17.46 11.69 14.99
C GLU A 146 17.38 11.44 16.50
N LYS A 147 16.32 10.77 16.95
CA LYS A 147 16.08 10.48 18.37
C LYS A 147 17.20 9.61 18.96
N ILE A 148 17.54 8.49 18.32
CA ILE A 148 18.56 7.59 18.88
C ILE A 148 19.96 8.22 18.86
N ARG A 149 20.31 8.98 17.81
CA ARG A 149 21.55 9.76 17.76
C ARG A 149 21.61 10.81 18.87
N GLY A 150 20.50 11.49 19.16
CA GLY A 150 20.38 12.42 20.27
C GLY A 150 20.61 11.77 21.63
N ILE A 151 20.03 10.59 21.86
CA ILE A 151 20.24 9.82 23.10
C ILE A 151 21.70 9.41 23.24
N PHE A 152 22.30 8.87 22.16
CA PHE A 152 23.73 8.58 22.16
C PHE A 152 24.53 9.83 22.50
N TYR A 153 24.33 10.95 21.80
CA TYR A 153 25.02 12.22 22.08
C TYR A 153 24.95 12.61 23.55
N ALA A 154 23.78 12.54 24.17
CA ALA A 154 23.59 12.86 25.59
C ALA A 154 24.36 11.91 26.51
N THR A 155 24.29 10.59 26.25
CA THR A 155 25.06 9.58 26.99
C THR A 155 26.56 9.83 26.88
N ILE A 156 27.04 10.18 25.67
CA ILE A 156 28.44 10.52 25.41
C ILE A 156 28.87 11.72 26.22
N LYS A 157 28.14 12.83 26.09
CA LYS A 157 28.46 14.09 26.77
C LYS A 157 28.52 13.90 28.29
N LYS A 158 27.66 13.05 28.84
CA LYS A 158 27.62 12.73 30.28
C LYS A 158 28.79 11.85 30.72
N ALA A 159 29.13 10.80 29.97
CA ALA A 159 30.14 9.81 30.37
C ALA A 159 31.57 10.19 29.95
N TYR A 160 31.71 10.93 28.85
CA TYR A 160 32.98 11.26 28.19
C TYR A 160 32.92 12.70 27.61
N PRO A 161 32.84 13.74 28.46
CA PRO A 161 32.59 15.12 28.02
C PRO A 161 33.63 15.65 27.01
N TYR A 162 34.90 15.23 27.14
CA TYR A 162 36.00 15.61 26.25
C TYR A 162 35.79 15.16 24.79
N LEU A 163 34.97 14.13 24.54
CA LEU A 163 34.64 13.67 23.18
C LEU A 163 33.53 14.50 22.52
N ALA A 164 32.74 15.22 23.32
CA ALA A 164 31.64 16.06 22.87
C ALA A 164 32.01 17.55 22.85
N GLU A 165 33.22 17.91 23.28
CA GLU A 165 33.66 19.30 23.35
C GLU A 165 33.69 19.95 21.96
N GLY A 166 33.17 21.18 21.87
CA GLY A 166 33.09 21.94 20.62
C GLY A 166 32.05 21.44 19.62
N ARG A 167 31.18 20.49 19.99
CA ARG A 167 30.14 19.93 19.10
C ARG A 167 28.74 20.24 19.60
N THR A 168 27.80 20.27 18.66
CA THR A 168 26.37 20.52 18.93
C THR A 168 25.48 19.35 18.48
N THR A 169 25.99 18.45 17.62
CA THR A 169 25.24 17.31 17.06
C THR A 169 26.08 16.03 17.08
N ALA A 170 25.40 14.87 17.07
CA ALA A 170 26.02 13.56 16.84
C ALA A 170 25.93 13.15 15.37
N ASP A 171 27.07 12.88 14.75
CA ASP A 171 27.18 12.24 13.44
C ASP A 171 27.68 10.78 13.58
N SER A 172 27.66 10.03 12.48
CA SER A 172 28.09 8.62 12.43
C SER A 172 29.56 8.45 12.85
N ARG A 173 30.40 9.47 12.58
CA ARG A 173 31.81 9.49 13.02
C ARG A 173 31.91 9.62 14.54
N MET A 174 31.02 10.38 15.18
CA MET A 174 31.01 10.56 16.63
C MET A 174 30.58 9.28 17.36
N LEU A 175 29.63 8.52 16.80
CA LEU A 175 29.28 7.18 17.31
C LEU A 175 30.49 6.23 17.25
N ALA A 176 31.21 6.22 16.12
CA ALA A 176 32.43 5.44 15.97
C ALA A 176 33.53 5.87 16.96
N SER A 177 33.78 7.17 17.07
CA SER A 177 34.76 7.74 18.01
C SER A 177 34.42 7.42 19.47
N LEU A 178 33.13 7.34 19.81
CA LEU A 178 32.72 6.93 21.15
C LEU A 178 33.00 5.47 21.42
N GLN A 179 32.55 4.60 20.51
CA GLN A 179 32.77 3.16 20.66
C GLN A 179 34.27 2.89 20.79
N PHE A 180 35.08 3.60 20.00
CA PHE A 180 36.54 3.58 20.11
C PHE A 180 37.06 4.07 21.49
N ALA A 181 36.68 5.26 21.93
CA ALA A 181 37.17 5.82 23.20
C ALA A 181 36.75 5.00 24.42
N ARG A 182 35.54 4.41 24.39
CA ARG A 182 35.08 3.46 25.41
C ARG A 182 35.92 2.19 25.40
N SER A 183 36.12 1.57 24.23
CA SER A 183 36.95 0.38 24.13
C SER A 183 38.38 0.64 24.57
N ALA A 184 38.92 1.82 24.25
CA ALA A 184 40.24 2.26 24.70
C ALA A 184 40.30 2.40 26.23
N ALA A 185 39.28 3.01 26.85
CA ALA A 185 39.18 3.14 28.31
C ALA A 185 38.99 1.80 29.05
N GLN A 186 38.32 0.82 28.43
CA GLN A 186 38.20 -0.54 28.98
C GLN A 186 39.50 -1.33 28.87
N GLN A 187 40.30 -1.08 27.82
CA GLN A 187 41.59 -1.74 27.59
C GLN A 187 42.74 -1.15 28.39
N SER A 188 42.73 0.17 28.65
CA SER A 188 43.70 0.79 29.56
C SER A 188 43.59 0.23 30.99
N ALA A 189 42.39 -0.22 31.39
CA ALA A 189 42.14 -0.90 32.66
C ALA A 189 42.62 -2.37 32.70
N THR A 190 42.92 -3.02 31.55
CA THR A 190 43.19 -4.47 31.46
C THR A 190 44.57 -4.84 30.89
N GLY A 191 45.43 -3.87 30.57
CA GLY A 191 46.81 -4.12 30.16
C GLY A 191 46.99 -4.37 28.66
N GLY A 192 47.25 -3.27 27.93
CA GLY A 192 48.02 -3.16 26.69
C GLY A 192 47.96 -4.28 25.64
N GLY A 193 47.04 -4.17 24.67
CA GLY A 193 47.07 -4.97 23.43
C GLY A 193 46.25 -4.38 22.27
N THR A 194 46.93 -3.96 21.20
CA THR A 194 46.45 -3.55 19.85
C THR A 194 45.16 -2.71 19.74
N MET A 195 45.24 -1.44 20.16
CA MET A 195 44.20 -0.40 19.93
C MET A 195 43.76 -0.28 18.45
N SER A 196 44.69 -0.51 17.51
CA SER A 196 44.42 -0.39 16.06
C SER A 196 43.33 -1.34 15.56
N ARG A 197 43.32 -2.61 16.01
CA ARG A 197 42.33 -3.60 15.54
C ARG A 197 40.92 -3.37 16.09
N VAL A 198 40.80 -2.71 17.24
CA VAL A 198 39.50 -2.37 17.84
C VAL A 198 38.94 -1.12 17.18
N ALA A 199 39.78 -0.10 16.97
CA ALA A 199 39.40 1.09 16.20
C ALA A 199 38.82 0.73 14.83
N GLU A 200 39.53 -0.12 14.11
CA GLU A 200 39.13 -0.53 12.77
C GLU A 200 37.81 -1.29 12.77
N ARG A 201 37.55 -2.10 13.79
CA ARG A 201 36.28 -2.84 13.94
C ARG A 201 35.10 -1.92 14.19
N GLU A 202 35.25 -0.94 15.08
CA GLU A 202 34.16 0.02 15.39
C GLU A 202 33.91 0.97 14.21
N LEU A 203 34.96 1.37 13.47
CA LEU A 203 34.80 2.12 12.22
C LEU A 203 34.02 1.31 11.18
N ARG A 204 34.37 0.04 10.96
CA ARG A 204 33.63 -0.86 10.05
C ARG A 204 32.16 -1.03 10.48
N ARG A 205 31.86 -1.03 11.78
CA ARG A 205 30.48 -1.07 12.30
C ARG A 205 29.72 0.21 12.02
N ALA A 206 30.33 1.37 12.25
CA ALA A 206 29.71 2.66 11.92
C ALA A 206 29.45 2.80 10.40
N ASP A 207 30.38 2.34 9.57
CA ASP A 207 30.18 2.28 8.11
C ASP A 207 29.05 1.33 7.73
N LYS A 208 28.92 0.19 8.42
CA LYS A 208 27.81 -0.75 8.22
C LYS A 208 26.46 -0.11 8.56
N LEU A 209 26.34 0.56 9.71
CA LEU A 209 25.12 1.28 10.09
C LEU A 209 24.72 2.31 9.06
N LYS A 210 25.68 3.13 8.61
CA LYS A 210 25.43 4.13 7.57
C LYS A 210 24.90 3.50 6.29
N ARG A 211 25.51 2.40 5.84
CA ARG A 211 25.04 1.66 4.65
C ARG A 211 23.63 1.09 4.82
N LEU A 212 23.29 0.62 6.02
CA LEU A 212 21.94 0.15 6.33
C LEU A 212 20.93 1.30 6.29
N GLU A 213 21.24 2.46 6.88
CA GLU A 213 20.39 3.65 6.77
C GLU A 213 20.16 4.04 5.30
N GLU A 214 21.23 4.09 4.49
CA GLU A 214 21.15 4.39 3.06
C GLU A 214 20.35 3.33 2.27
N GLU A 215 20.49 2.05 2.62
CA GLU A 215 19.71 0.96 2.02
C GLU A 215 18.22 1.14 2.32
N VAL A 216 17.83 1.31 3.58
CA VAL A 216 16.42 1.49 3.95
C VAL A 216 15.84 2.73 3.28
N THR A 217 16.57 3.85 3.26
CA THR A 217 16.13 5.08 2.56
C THR A 217 15.91 4.82 1.08
N ARG A 218 16.83 4.11 0.41
CA ARG A 218 16.65 3.75 -1.01
C ARG A 218 15.45 2.83 -1.23
N GLN A 219 15.12 1.93 -0.30
CA GLN A 219 13.91 1.12 -0.41
C GLN A 219 12.63 1.96 -0.23
N GLN A 220 12.65 2.97 0.63
CA GLN A 220 11.56 3.95 0.72
C GLN A 220 11.38 4.73 -0.60
N GLU A 221 12.48 5.14 -1.23
CA GLU A 221 12.47 5.79 -2.53
C GLU A 221 11.92 4.88 -3.63
N ASN A 222 12.35 3.62 -3.67
CA ASN A 222 11.82 2.61 -4.58
C ASN A 222 10.31 2.45 -4.38
N MET A 223 9.84 2.39 -3.13
CA MET A 223 8.41 2.27 -2.83
C MET A 223 7.62 3.47 -3.38
N ALA A 224 8.09 4.69 -3.11
CA ALA A 224 7.46 5.92 -3.61
C ALA A 224 7.49 6.00 -5.15
N ALA A 225 8.61 5.65 -5.78
CA ALA A 225 8.78 5.62 -7.23
C ALA A 225 7.85 4.58 -7.88
N GLY A 226 7.74 3.38 -7.30
CA GLY A 226 6.82 2.33 -7.75
C GLY A 226 5.38 2.80 -7.76
N LEU A 227 4.93 3.46 -6.68
CA LEU A 227 3.58 4.05 -6.61
C LEU A 227 3.37 5.16 -7.65
N ALA A 228 4.36 6.03 -7.85
CA ALA A 228 4.28 7.09 -8.85
C ALA A 228 4.17 6.53 -10.28
N LEU A 229 4.97 5.52 -10.62
CA LEU A 229 4.93 4.84 -11.91
C LEU A 229 3.61 4.09 -12.12
N PHE A 230 3.09 3.45 -11.08
CA PHE A 230 1.79 2.81 -11.10
C PHE A 230 0.69 3.82 -11.43
N ARG A 231 0.67 5.00 -10.79
CA ARG A 231 -0.31 6.06 -11.11
C ARG A 231 -0.18 6.56 -12.56
N ARG A 232 1.03 6.55 -13.12
CA ARG A 232 1.34 6.93 -14.51
C ARG A 232 1.11 5.80 -15.52
N ARG A 233 0.51 4.67 -15.12
CA ARG A 233 0.27 3.50 -15.96
C ARG A 233 1.52 2.83 -16.53
N ARG A 234 2.69 3.07 -15.92
CA ARG A 234 3.96 2.42 -16.30
C ARG A 234 4.12 1.13 -15.51
N TRP A 235 3.26 0.15 -15.77
CA TRP A 235 3.09 -1.04 -14.93
C TRP A 235 4.35 -1.89 -14.79
N ALA A 236 5.08 -2.11 -15.89
CA ALA A 236 6.30 -2.92 -15.88
C ALA A 236 7.40 -2.29 -15.01
N GLU A 237 7.56 -0.97 -15.07
CA GLU A 237 8.56 -0.24 -14.29
C GLU A 237 8.16 -0.09 -12.83
N ALA A 238 6.87 0.10 -12.56
CA ALA A 238 6.34 0.04 -11.20
C ALA A 238 6.66 -1.32 -10.56
N GLY A 239 6.44 -2.41 -11.30
CA GLY A 239 6.76 -3.78 -10.89
C GLY A 239 8.22 -3.95 -10.46
N LYS A 240 9.17 -3.42 -11.25
CA LYS A 240 10.61 -3.47 -10.91
C LYS A 240 10.94 -2.77 -9.59
N ASN A 241 10.30 -1.63 -9.31
CA ASN A 241 10.50 -0.92 -8.04
C ASN A 241 9.92 -1.70 -6.86
N PHE A 242 8.74 -2.30 -7.01
CA PHE A 242 8.18 -3.18 -5.99
C PHE A 242 9.02 -4.44 -5.79
N ASP A 243 9.63 -4.99 -6.85
CA ASP A 243 10.57 -6.11 -6.73
C ASP A 243 11.79 -5.75 -5.88
N ALA A 244 12.33 -4.54 -6.03
CA ALA A 244 13.44 -4.06 -5.20
C ALA A 244 13.04 -3.96 -3.71
N VAL A 245 11.86 -3.40 -3.43
CA VAL A 245 11.32 -3.35 -2.06
C VAL A 245 11.15 -4.75 -1.48
N LEU A 246 10.59 -5.68 -2.25
CA LEU A 246 10.35 -7.06 -1.82
C LEU A 246 11.62 -7.90 -1.68
N ALA A 247 12.72 -7.51 -2.34
CA ALA A 247 14.02 -8.12 -2.13
C ALA A 247 14.59 -7.79 -0.74
N PHE A 248 14.24 -6.62 -0.20
CA PHE A 248 14.60 -6.17 1.14
C PHE A 248 13.57 -6.62 2.19
N ASP A 249 12.31 -6.21 2.04
CA ASP A 249 11.19 -6.54 2.91
C ASP A 249 10.21 -7.49 2.21
N LYS A 250 10.47 -8.80 2.33
CA LYS A 250 9.69 -9.84 1.65
C LYS A 250 8.21 -9.89 2.09
N ALA A 251 7.93 -9.44 3.31
CA ALA A 251 6.59 -9.47 3.89
C ALA A 251 5.78 -8.22 3.55
N ASN A 252 6.32 -7.28 2.76
CA ASN A 252 5.70 -6.00 2.49
C ASN A 252 4.34 -6.12 1.77
N GLU A 253 3.28 -5.96 2.55
CA GLU A 253 1.89 -6.11 2.16
C GLU A 253 1.50 -5.11 1.06
N GLU A 254 1.99 -3.88 1.17
CA GLU A 254 1.71 -2.79 0.23
C GLU A 254 2.38 -3.06 -1.12
N ALA A 255 3.67 -3.41 -1.13
CA ALA A 255 4.42 -3.72 -2.35
C ALA A 255 3.89 -5.00 -3.02
N LEU A 256 3.54 -6.05 -2.27
CA LEU A 256 2.89 -7.26 -2.80
C LEU A 256 1.58 -6.92 -3.49
N TYR A 257 0.75 -6.09 -2.85
CA TYR A 257 -0.54 -5.67 -3.39
C TYR A 257 -0.39 -4.90 -4.70
N TYR A 258 0.42 -3.83 -4.72
CA TYR A 258 0.59 -3.01 -5.92
C TYR A 258 1.32 -3.73 -7.05
N LYS A 259 2.26 -4.62 -6.73
CA LYS A 259 2.88 -5.50 -7.74
C LYS A 259 1.86 -6.43 -8.38
N GLY A 260 0.97 -7.03 -7.59
CA GLY A 260 -0.13 -7.86 -8.10
C GLY A 260 -1.03 -7.08 -9.06
N LEU A 261 -1.44 -5.88 -8.66
CA LEU A 261 -2.24 -5.00 -9.53
C LEU A 261 -1.48 -4.60 -10.80
N ALA A 262 -0.19 -4.27 -10.70
CA ALA A 262 0.62 -3.88 -11.85
C ALA A 262 0.71 -5.02 -12.87
N ARG A 263 0.89 -6.26 -12.41
CA ARG A 263 0.91 -7.45 -13.27
C ARG A 263 -0.42 -7.67 -13.99
N GLY A 264 -1.54 -7.58 -13.27
CA GLY A 264 -2.87 -7.74 -13.88
C GLY A 264 -3.15 -6.68 -14.95
N ARG A 265 -2.77 -5.43 -14.69
CA ARG A 265 -2.94 -4.32 -15.66
C ARG A 265 -2.02 -4.45 -16.87
N ALA A 266 -0.78 -4.88 -16.67
CA ALA A 266 0.16 -5.13 -17.76
C ALA A 266 -0.34 -6.23 -18.71
N ALA A 267 -0.91 -7.32 -18.17
CA ALA A 267 -1.47 -8.41 -18.96
C ALA A 267 -2.66 -7.93 -19.82
N ALA A 268 -3.61 -7.18 -19.22
CA ALA A 268 -4.77 -6.65 -19.93
C ALA A 268 -4.38 -5.67 -21.07
N GLU A 269 -3.32 -4.87 -20.90
CA GLU A 269 -2.81 -3.99 -21.96
C GLU A 269 -2.08 -4.74 -23.09
N SER A 270 -1.52 -5.93 -22.81
CA SER A 270 -0.90 -6.76 -23.85
C SER A 270 -1.90 -7.54 -24.69
N GLU A 271 -3.09 -7.84 -24.14
CA GLU A 271 -4.17 -8.54 -24.85
C GLU A 271 -4.99 -7.63 -25.78
N THR A 272 -4.88 -6.31 -25.59
CA THR A 272 -5.62 -5.30 -26.37
C THR A 272 -4.81 -4.69 -27.53
N ARG A 273 -3.58 -5.15 -27.75
CA ARG A 273 -2.70 -4.73 -28.86
C ARG A 273 -2.52 -5.86 -29.87
#